data_AF-A0AA96WS95-F1
#
_entry.id   AF-A0AA96WS95-F1
#
_cell.length_a   1.000
_cell.length_b   1.000
_cell.length_c   1.000
_cell.angle_alpha   90.00
_cell.angle_beta   90.00
_cell.angle_gamma   90.00
#
_symmetry.space_group_name_H-M   'P 1'
#
loop_
_entity.id
_entity.type
_entity.pdbx_description
1 polymer ?
#
loop_
_entity_poly.entity_id
_entity_poly.type
_entity_poly.pdbx_seq_one_letter_code
_entity_poly.pdbx_strand_id
1 'polypeptide(L)'
;MLKLNFRWLAALFVSCVLFISCAANSQNIAEPPIQTQRELAKAVLAEAGIDQRYDLYLGNSIDMAMFSPEPRNLKLMAWLKSLVAKEAGWKFAETTYVTQLEANFSAPELKELLALAKQPLMKKLLQADLDAYVAAGGERRKRFFQVWDDYNYGKFDIPAEVRNDHSN
;
A
#
# COMPACT_ATOMS: atom_id res chain seq x y z
N MET A 1 38.50 -0.97 -68.79
CA MET A 1 37.35 -1.50 -68.02
C MET A 1 37.85 -1.85 -66.62
N LEU A 2 37.50 -1.05 -65.62
CA LEU A 2 37.90 -1.24 -64.23
C LEU A 2 36.93 -2.25 -63.57
N LYS A 3 37.40 -3.45 -63.23
CA LYS A 3 36.60 -4.43 -62.48
C LYS A 3 36.53 -3.99 -61.02
N LEU A 4 35.47 -3.27 -60.68
CA LEU A 4 35.17 -2.83 -59.32
C LEU A 4 34.85 -4.06 -58.47
N ASN A 5 35.69 -4.32 -57.48
CA ASN A 5 35.70 -5.57 -56.73
C ASN A 5 34.64 -5.51 -55.62
N PHE A 6 33.48 -6.13 -55.84
CA PHE A 6 32.25 -6.05 -55.02
C PHE A 6 32.48 -6.32 -53.52
N ARG A 7 33.52 -7.09 -53.17
CA ARG A 7 33.91 -7.40 -51.78
C ARG A 7 34.42 -6.19 -51.00
N TRP A 8 34.98 -5.18 -51.67
CA TRP A 8 35.47 -3.94 -51.04
C TRP A 8 34.35 -2.94 -50.75
N LEU A 9 33.33 -2.89 -51.60
CA LEU A 9 32.13 -2.07 -51.39
C LEU A 9 31.31 -2.56 -50.20
N ALA A 10 31.18 -3.87 -50.02
CA ALA A 10 30.49 -4.45 -48.87
C ALA A 10 31.21 -4.14 -47.53
N ALA A 11 32.54 -4.18 -47.51
CA ALA A 11 33.32 -3.84 -46.31
C ALA A 11 33.21 -2.35 -45.94
N LEU A 12 33.16 -1.46 -46.93
CA LEU A 12 33.01 -0.03 -46.71
C LEU A 12 31.59 0.33 -46.24
N PHE A 13 30.57 -0.39 -46.72
CA PHE A 13 29.18 -0.22 -46.29
C PHE A 13 28.93 -0.67 -44.84
N VAL A 14 29.52 -1.80 -44.42
CA VAL A 14 29.41 -2.28 -43.03
C VAL A 14 30.14 -1.35 -42.05
N SER A 15 31.27 -0.76 -42.46
CA SER A 15 31.97 0.26 -41.68
C SER A 15 31.13 1.53 -41.50
N CYS A 16 30.52 2.07 -42.57
CA CYS A 16 29.68 3.27 -42.49
C CYS A 16 28.44 3.10 -41.60
N VAL A 17 27.82 1.91 -41.57
CA VAL A 17 26.65 1.65 -40.70
C VAL A 17 27.05 1.58 -39.21
N LEU A 18 28.25 1.09 -38.89
CA LEU A 18 28.76 1.06 -37.52
C LEU A 18 29.15 2.46 -37.00
N PHE A 19 29.65 3.35 -37.86
CA PHE A 19 29.97 4.73 -37.45
C PHE A 19 28.73 5.62 -37.26
N ILE A 20 27.64 5.40 -38.00
CA ILE A 20 26.38 6.12 -37.79
C ILE A 20 25.71 5.70 -36.47
N SER A 21 25.92 4.45 -36.04
CA SER A 21 25.37 3.91 -34.79
C SER A 21 26.06 4.45 -33.52
N CYS A 22 27.29 4.96 -33.63
CA CYS A 22 28.01 5.56 -32.50
C CYS A 22 27.81 7.08 -32.41
N ALA A 23 27.42 7.76 -33.51
CA ALA A 23 27.16 9.20 -33.51
C ALA A 23 25.71 9.57 -33.15
N ALA A 24 24.75 8.65 -33.29
CA ALA A 24 23.34 8.87 -32.93
C ALA A 24 23.06 8.66 -31.42
N ASN A 25 24.02 8.15 -30.65
CA ASN A 25 23.81 7.74 -29.25
C ASN A 25 24.23 8.78 -28.20
N SER A 26 24.61 10.01 -28.61
CA SER A 26 25.07 11.05 -27.68
C SER A 26 24.02 12.11 -27.32
N GLN A 27 22.76 11.95 -27.76
CA GLN A 27 21.67 12.85 -27.39
C GLN A 27 20.40 12.07 -27.08
N ASN A 28 20.38 11.48 -25.88
CA ASN A 28 19.19 11.29 -25.03
C ASN A 28 19.63 10.38 -23.89
N ILE A 29 20.44 10.91 -22.98
CA ILE A 29 20.27 10.50 -21.59
C ILE A 29 18.90 11.09 -21.23
N ALA A 30 17.84 10.33 -21.46
CA ALA A 30 16.53 10.68 -20.96
C ALA A 30 16.72 10.86 -19.45
N GLU A 31 16.67 12.10 -18.98
CA GLU A 31 16.57 12.34 -17.55
C GLU A 31 15.39 11.49 -17.05
N PRO A 32 15.59 10.65 -16.04
CA PRO A 32 14.49 9.85 -15.52
C PRO A 32 13.35 10.80 -15.16
N PRO A 33 12.09 10.48 -15.51
CA PRO A 33 10.97 11.39 -15.26
C PRO A 33 10.98 11.80 -13.78
N ILE A 34 10.97 13.11 -13.54
CA ILE A 34 10.93 13.65 -12.19
C ILE A 34 9.58 13.24 -11.59
N GLN A 35 9.59 12.21 -10.75
CA GLN A 35 8.39 11.83 -10.00
C GLN A 35 7.99 12.98 -9.09
N THR A 36 6.72 13.36 -9.17
CA THR A 36 6.13 14.34 -8.27
C THR A 36 6.09 13.79 -6.84
N GLN A 37 6.08 14.68 -5.85
CA GLN A 37 5.94 14.30 -4.44
C GLN A 37 4.70 13.43 -4.21
N ARG A 38 3.60 13.75 -4.90
CA ARG A 38 2.35 12.99 -4.90
C ARG A 38 2.51 11.55 -5.39
N GLU A 39 3.21 11.37 -6.51
CA GLU A 39 3.47 10.04 -7.08
C GLU A 39 4.37 9.22 -6.16
N LEU A 40 5.38 9.85 -5.54
CA LEU A 40 6.22 9.20 -4.54
C LEU A 40 5.41 8.77 -3.32
N ALA A 41 4.55 9.64 -2.78
CA ALA A 41 3.68 9.31 -1.66
C ALA A 41 2.74 8.13 -1.98
N LYS A 42 2.08 8.15 -3.15
CA LYS A 42 1.26 7.02 -3.62
C LYS A 42 2.06 5.73 -3.72
N ALA A 43 3.27 5.79 -4.29
CA ALA A 43 4.13 4.63 -4.44
C ALA A 43 4.59 4.07 -3.08
N VAL A 44 4.91 4.93 -2.11
CA VAL A 44 5.25 4.50 -0.75
C VAL A 44 4.09 3.75 -0.11
N LEU A 45 2.87 4.32 -0.18
CA LEU A 45 1.67 3.70 0.41
C LEU A 45 1.37 2.33 -0.22
N ALA A 46 1.48 2.24 -1.55
CA ALA A 46 1.26 1.00 -2.28
C ALA A 46 2.32 -0.07 -1.98
N GLU A 47 3.62 0.29 -2.02
CA GLU A 47 4.71 -0.66 -1.72
C GLU A 47 4.70 -1.13 -0.26
N ALA A 48 4.27 -0.26 0.65
CA ALA A 48 4.08 -0.62 2.03
C ALA A 48 2.83 -1.49 2.25
N GLY A 49 1.88 -1.56 1.30
CA GLY A 49 0.62 -2.31 1.42
C GLY A 49 -0.41 -1.64 2.34
N ILE A 50 -0.42 -0.30 2.39
CA ILE A 50 -1.34 0.47 3.25
C ILE A 50 -2.80 0.35 2.79
N ASP A 51 -3.02 0.26 1.48
CA ASP A 51 -4.32 0.01 0.87
C ASP A 51 -4.99 -1.27 1.40
N GLN A 52 -4.25 -2.38 1.37
CA GLN A 52 -4.72 -3.67 1.87
C GLN A 52 -4.99 -3.63 3.38
N ARG A 53 -4.10 -2.99 4.15
CA ARG A 53 -4.29 -2.84 5.60
C ARG A 53 -5.52 -2.01 5.93
N TYR A 54 -5.73 -0.92 5.22
CA TYR A 54 -6.89 -0.05 5.42
C TYR A 54 -8.20 -0.85 5.25
N ASP A 55 -8.32 -1.57 4.13
CA ASP A 55 -9.52 -2.38 3.86
C ASP A 55 -9.69 -3.54 4.85
N LEU A 56 -8.60 -4.16 5.30
CA LEU A 56 -8.64 -5.18 6.35
C LEU A 56 -9.14 -4.61 7.69
N TYR A 57 -8.59 -3.47 8.12
CA TYR A 57 -8.97 -2.85 9.39
C TYR A 57 -10.40 -2.37 9.36
N LEU A 58 -10.83 -1.78 8.24
CA LEU A 58 -12.22 -1.41 8.01
C LEU A 58 -13.13 -2.65 8.03
N GLY A 59 -12.76 -3.73 7.34
CA GLY A 59 -13.51 -4.98 7.34
C GLY A 59 -13.57 -5.67 8.72
N ASN A 60 -12.59 -5.43 9.60
CA ASN A 60 -12.63 -5.93 10.97
C ASN A 60 -13.76 -5.30 11.79
N SER A 61 -14.29 -4.12 11.43
CA SER A 61 -15.51 -3.60 12.08
C SER A 61 -16.70 -4.55 11.94
N ILE A 62 -16.82 -5.24 10.80
CA ILE A 62 -17.84 -6.28 10.56
C ILE A 62 -17.58 -7.50 11.43
N ASP A 63 -16.31 -7.87 11.63
CA ASP A 63 -15.94 -8.95 12.55
C ASP A 63 -16.36 -8.66 14.00
N MET A 64 -16.44 -7.39 14.39
CA MET A 64 -16.87 -6.96 15.72
C MET A 64 -18.39 -6.78 15.80
N ALA A 65 -19.05 -6.36 14.73
CA ALA A 65 -20.49 -6.20 14.70
C ALA A 65 -21.26 -7.53 14.67
N MET A 66 -20.67 -8.57 14.07
CA MET A 66 -21.30 -9.88 13.91
C MET A 66 -20.90 -10.84 15.03
N PHE A 67 -21.81 -10.99 16.01
CA PHE A 67 -21.61 -11.75 17.25
C PHE A 67 -21.54 -13.30 17.11
N SER A 68 -21.75 -13.89 15.92
CA SER A 68 -21.91 -15.35 15.80
C SER A 68 -21.01 -16.00 14.74
N PRO A 69 -20.22 -17.04 15.09
CA PRO A 69 -19.35 -17.78 14.18
C PRO A 69 -20.08 -18.89 13.39
N GLU A 70 -21.41 -18.87 13.26
CA GLU A 70 -22.11 -19.87 12.46
C GLU A 70 -21.65 -19.88 10.99
N PRO A 71 -21.54 -21.05 10.33
CA PRO A 71 -21.09 -21.15 8.94
C PRO A 71 -21.92 -20.32 7.94
N ARG A 72 -23.23 -20.14 8.20
CA ARG A 72 -24.11 -19.27 7.40
C ARG A 72 -23.72 -17.80 7.52
N ASN A 73 -23.21 -17.38 8.67
CA ASN A 73 -22.75 -16.03 8.91
C ASN A 73 -21.39 -15.76 8.25
N LEU A 74 -20.54 -16.78 8.03
CA LEU A 74 -19.23 -16.57 7.38
C LEU A 74 -19.35 -16.04 5.94
N LYS A 75 -20.30 -16.55 5.16
CA LYS A 75 -20.57 -16.04 3.79
C LYS A 75 -21.10 -14.61 3.81
N LEU A 76 -22.03 -14.32 4.73
CA LEU A 76 -22.56 -12.98 4.94
C LEU A 76 -21.47 -12.00 5.39
N MET A 77 -20.61 -12.40 6.32
CA MET A 77 -19.47 -11.62 6.81
C MET A 77 -18.50 -11.30 5.68
N ALA A 78 -18.12 -12.31 4.87
CA ALA A 78 -17.24 -12.10 3.73
C ALA A 78 -17.87 -11.14 2.70
N TRP A 79 -19.16 -11.30 2.43
CA TRP A 79 -19.90 -10.39 1.55
C TRP A 79 -19.96 -8.96 2.10
N LEU A 80 -20.25 -8.78 3.40
CA LEU A 80 -20.28 -7.48 4.06
C LEU A 80 -18.91 -6.80 4.04
N LYS A 81 -17.83 -7.53 4.34
CA LYS A 81 -16.46 -7.01 4.25
C LYS A 81 -16.14 -6.51 2.85
N SER A 82 -16.51 -7.28 1.82
CA SER A 82 -16.33 -6.90 0.42
C SER A 82 -17.16 -5.66 0.06
N LEU A 83 -18.43 -5.60 0.50
CA LEU A 83 -19.29 -4.45 0.31
C LEU A 83 -18.69 -3.19 0.95
N VAL A 84 -18.21 -3.30 2.19
CA VAL A 84 -17.60 -2.18 2.90
C VAL A 84 -16.30 -1.72 2.23
N ALA A 85 -15.41 -2.64 1.82
CA ALA A 85 -14.21 -2.27 1.05
C ALA A 85 -14.58 -1.55 -0.27
N LYS A 86 -15.66 -2.00 -0.94
CA LYS A 86 -16.14 -1.36 -2.17
C LYS A 86 -16.74 0.03 -1.94
N GLU A 87 -17.53 0.21 -0.89
CA GLU A 87 -18.32 1.43 -0.66
C GLU A 87 -17.66 2.44 0.29
N ALA A 88 -16.64 2.02 1.05
CA ALA A 88 -15.94 2.86 2.03
C ALA A 88 -14.43 2.57 2.15
N GLY A 89 -13.89 1.68 1.32
CA GLY A 89 -12.49 1.27 1.38
C GLY A 89 -11.50 2.28 0.82
N TRP A 90 -10.27 1.81 0.58
CA TRP A 90 -9.08 2.62 0.34
C TRP A 90 -9.26 3.76 -0.66
N LYS A 91 -10.00 3.55 -1.75
CA LYS A 91 -10.20 4.57 -2.80
C LYS A 91 -10.78 5.90 -2.28
N PHE A 92 -11.50 5.88 -1.17
CA PHE A 92 -12.07 7.09 -0.55
C PHE A 92 -11.12 7.74 0.46
N ALA A 93 -10.16 6.99 1.01
CA ALA A 93 -9.21 7.46 2.01
C ALA A 93 -7.83 7.83 1.41
N GLU A 94 -7.48 7.31 0.23
CA GLU A 94 -6.16 7.45 -0.40
C GLU A 94 -5.69 8.90 -0.41
N THR A 95 -6.54 9.84 -0.83
CA THR A 95 -6.16 11.26 -0.93
C THR A 95 -5.74 11.84 0.42
N THR A 96 -6.43 11.49 1.51
CA THR A 96 -6.07 11.93 2.86
C THR A 96 -4.68 11.43 3.27
N TYR A 97 -4.39 10.15 3.01
CA TYR A 97 -3.08 9.57 3.31
C TYR A 97 -1.97 10.20 2.47
N VAL A 98 -2.22 10.41 1.17
CA VAL A 98 -1.27 11.05 0.26
C VAL A 98 -0.98 12.48 0.72
N THR A 99 -2.01 13.27 1.01
CA THR A 99 -1.84 14.65 1.51
C THR A 99 -1.09 14.69 2.82
N GLN A 100 -1.32 13.73 3.73
CA GLN A 100 -0.57 13.65 4.97
C GLN A 100 0.91 13.35 4.72
N LEU A 101 1.26 12.49 3.76
CA LEU A 101 2.65 12.26 3.38
C LEU A 101 3.28 13.50 2.73
N GLU A 102 2.57 14.18 1.83
CA GLU A 102 3.02 15.42 1.19
C GLU A 102 3.30 16.54 2.19
N ALA A 103 2.50 16.64 3.25
CA ALA A 103 2.65 17.68 4.28
C ALA A 103 3.82 17.43 5.24
N ASN A 104 4.25 16.17 5.43
CA ASN A 104 5.20 15.81 6.48
C ASN A 104 6.55 15.28 5.97
N PHE A 105 6.65 14.93 4.69
CA PHE A 105 7.86 14.36 4.11
C PHE A 105 8.22 15.06 2.81
N SER A 106 9.48 15.48 2.70
CA SER A 106 10.06 15.99 1.46
C SER A 106 10.18 14.91 0.38
N ALA A 107 10.35 15.32 -0.87
CA ALA A 107 10.52 14.36 -1.98
C ALA A 107 11.74 13.43 -1.81
N PRO A 108 12.92 13.87 -1.31
CA PRO A 108 14.02 12.97 -0.97
C PRO A 108 13.66 11.93 0.09
N GLU A 109 13.00 12.34 1.18
CA GLU A 109 12.57 11.41 2.24
C GLU A 109 11.56 10.38 1.71
N LEU A 110 10.62 10.79 0.86
CA LEU A 110 9.69 9.86 0.22
C LEU A 110 10.40 8.87 -0.72
N LYS A 111 11.49 9.28 -1.40
CA LYS A 111 12.32 8.37 -2.20
C LYS A 111 13.04 7.36 -1.32
N GLU A 112 13.57 7.79 -0.18
CA GLU A 112 14.22 6.90 0.79
C GLU A 112 13.23 5.91 1.39
N LEU A 113 12.05 6.37 1.79
CA LEU A 113 10.96 5.51 2.27
C LEU A 113 10.52 4.53 1.20
N LEU A 114 10.39 4.97 -0.06
CA LEU A 114 10.04 4.09 -1.16
C LEU A 114 11.12 3.02 -1.40
N ALA A 115 12.39 3.40 -1.34
CA ALA A 115 13.51 2.47 -1.46
C ALA A 115 13.48 1.44 -0.32
N LEU A 116 13.23 1.89 0.91
CA LEU A 116 13.10 1.02 2.08
C LEU A 116 11.90 0.06 1.96
N ALA A 117 10.72 0.57 1.57
CA ALA A 117 9.51 -0.24 1.37
C ALA A 117 9.69 -1.32 0.29
N LYS A 118 10.52 -1.05 -0.73
CA LYS A 118 10.87 -2.02 -1.77
C LYS A 118 11.81 -3.12 -1.30
N GLN A 119 12.53 -2.94 -0.17
CA GLN A 119 13.47 -3.95 0.31
C GLN A 119 12.73 -5.24 0.72
N PRO A 120 13.22 -6.43 0.32
CA PRO A 120 12.58 -7.69 0.66
C PRO A 120 12.39 -7.91 2.17
N LEU A 121 13.36 -7.48 2.98
CA LEU A 121 13.28 -7.61 4.44
C LEU A 121 12.17 -6.73 5.02
N MET A 122 12.01 -5.52 4.51
CA MET A 122 10.94 -4.61 4.93
C MET A 122 9.58 -5.18 4.52
N LYS A 123 9.43 -5.67 3.29
CA LYS A 123 8.19 -6.35 2.85
C LYS A 123 7.86 -7.55 3.72
N LYS A 124 8.86 -8.37 4.09
CA LYS A 124 8.68 -9.51 4.98
C LYS A 124 8.19 -9.09 6.37
N LEU A 125 8.76 -8.02 6.94
CA LEU A 125 8.31 -7.47 8.22
C LEU A 125 6.86 -6.99 8.14
N LEU A 126 6.56 -6.19 7.11
CA LEU A 126 5.25 -5.61 6.85
C LEU A 126 4.16 -6.67 6.61
N GLN A 127 4.49 -7.77 5.94
CA GLN A 127 3.60 -8.91 5.76
C GLN A 127 3.43 -9.71 7.06
N ALA A 128 4.51 -9.94 7.81
CA ALA A 128 4.45 -10.67 9.08
C ALA A 128 3.56 -9.96 10.11
N ASP A 129 3.61 -8.62 10.15
CA ASP A 129 2.69 -7.81 10.97
C ASP A 129 1.23 -7.99 10.55
N LEU A 130 0.96 -7.93 9.24
CA LEU A 130 -0.37 -8.15 8.69
C LEU A 130 -0.92 -9.55 9.02
N ASP A 131 -0.10 -10.58 8.84
CA ASP A 131 -0.45 -11.96 9.15
C ASP A 131 -0.71 -12.15 10.65
N ALA A 132 0.12 -11.54 11.50
CA ALA A 132 -0.07 -11.56 12.95
C ALA A 132 -1.38 -10.87 13.36
N TYR A 133 -1.72 -9.73 12.76
CA TYR A 133 -2.98 -9.03 13.00
C TYR A 133 -4.21 -9.88 12.63
N VAL A 134 -4.15 -10.62 11.51
CA VAL A 134 -5.21 -11.54 11.09
C VAL A 134 -5.30 -12.74 12.05
N ALA A 135 -4.17 -13.38 12.35
CA ALA A 135 -4.11 -14.53 13.25
C ALA A 135 -4.63 -14.20 14.66
N ALA A 136 -4.34 -12.99 15.15
CA ALA A 136 -4.83 -12.50 16.44
C ALA A 136 -6.33 -12.16 16.45
N GLY A 137 -7.03 -12.19 15.31
CA GLY A 137 -8.41 -11.71 15.18
C GLY A 137 -9.41 -12.39 16.11
N GLY A 138 -9.30 -13.71 16.30
CA GLY A 138 -10.18 -14.46 17.19
C GLY A 138 -10.02 -14.07 18.66
N GLU A 139 -8.78 -14.01 19.14
CA GLU A 139 -8.49 -13.59 20.52
C GLU A 139 -8.84 -12.11 20.73
N ARG A 140 -8.53 -11.24 19.76
CA ARG A 140 -8.91 -9.82 19.77
C ARG A 140 -10.42 -9.65 19.96
N ARG A 141 -11.23 -10.36 19.16
CA ARG A 141 -12.70 -10.33 19.26
C ARG A 141 -13.17 -10.82 20.64
N LYS A 142 -12.65 -11.96 21.11
CA LYS A 142 -13.01 -12.53 22.41
C LYS A 142 -12.73 -11.54 23.55
N ARG A 143 -11.54 -10.93 23.58
CA ARG A 143 -11.14 -9.97 24.60
C ARG A 143 -11.99 -8.71 24.56
N PHE A 144 -12.30 -8.19 23.37
CA PHE A 144 -13.17 -7.04 23.24
C PHE A 144 -14.56 -7.31 23.81
N PHE A 145 -15.19 -8.44 23.46
CA PHE A 145 -16.52 -8.76 24.00
C PHE A 145 -16.50 -9.01 25.49
N GLN A 146 -15.43 -9.61 26.02
CA GLN A 146 -15.25 -9.72 27.47
C GLN A 146 -15.24 -8.34 28.14
N VAL A 147 -14.48 -7.38 27.61
CA VAL A 147 -14.46 -6.00 28.14
C VAL A 147 -15.83 -5.33 28.01
N TRP A 148 -16.50 -5.53 26.87
CA TRP A 148 -17.84 -4.99 26.64
C TRP A 148 -18.85 -5.52 27.65
N ASP A 149 -18.86 -6.83 27.90
CA ASP A 149 -19.73 -7.45 28.88
C ASP A 149 -19.37 -6.97 30.29
N ASP A 150 -18.08 -6.99 30.66
CA ASP A 150 -17.60 -6.54 31.95
C ASP A 150 -18.00 -5.08 32.24
N TYR A 151 -17.97 -4.20 31.24
CA TYR A 151 -18.51 -2.84 31.32
C TYR A 151 -20.02 -2.82 31.60
N ASN A 152 -20.81 -3.56 30.82
CA ASN A 152 -22.28 -3.60 30.99
C ASN A 152 -22.72 -4.24 32.32
N TYR A 153 -21.90 -5.11 32.90
CA TYR A 153 -22.11 -5.69 34.23
C TYR A 153 -21.52 -4.84 35.37
N GLY A 154 -21.00 -3.64 35.08
CA GLY A 154 -20.51 -2.70 36.09
C GLY A 154 -19.21 -3.12 36.78
N LYS A 155 -18.38 -3.96 36.13
CA LYS A 155 -17.06 -4.33 36.70
C LYS A 155 -16.04 -3.21 36.63
N PHE A 156 -16.27 -2.18 35.82
CA PHE A 156 -15.39 -1.02 35.71
C PHE A 156 -16.04 0.20 36.37
N ASP A 157 -15.31 0.85 37.25
CA ASP A 157 -15.68 2.16 37.75
C ASP A 157 -15.48 3.20 36.65
N ILE A 158 -16.57 3.85 36.23
CA ILE A 158 -16.49 4.98 35.29
C ILE A 158 -15.87 6.18 36.04
N PRO A 159 -14.74 6.74 35.56
CA PRO A 159 -14.11 7.91 36.15
C PRO A 159 -15.10 9.07 36.32
N ALA A 160 -14.96 9.84 37.40
CA ALA A 160 -15.91 10.90 37.76
C ALA A 160 -16.01 11.97 36.66
N GLU A 161 -14.89 12.30 36.02
CA GLU A 161 -14.83 13.24 34.90
C GLU A 161 -15.69 12.82 33.69
N VAL A 162 -15.80 11.51 33.41
CA VAL A 162 -16.62 10.99 32.30
C VAL A 162 -18.10 10.92 32.68
N ARG A 163 -18.39 10.59 33.94
CA ARG A 163 -19.76 10.44 34.45
C ARG A 163 -20.56 11.74 34.38
N ASN A 164 -19.89 12.88 34.61
CA ASN A 164 -20.53 14.19 34.67
C ASN A 164 -20.93 14.74 33.28
N ASP A 165 -20.33 14.25 32.20
CA ASP A 165 -20.62 14.69 30.82
C ASP A 165 -21.85 14.02 30.19
N HIS A 166 -22.41 12.97 30.82
CA HIS A 166 -23.60 12.26 30.33
C HIS A 166 -24.92 12.75 30.97
N SER A 167 -24.88 13.84 31.74
CA SER A 167 -26.03 14.37 32.50
C SER A 167 -26.69 15.61 31.89
N ASN A 168 -26.33 16.00 30.66
CA ASN A 168 -26.90 17.15 29.93
C ASN A 168 -27.76 16.72 28.74
#